data_AF-A0A2M7XQF3-F1
#
_entry.id   AF-A0A2M7XQF3-F1
#
_cell.length_a   1.000
_cell.length_b   1.000
_cell.length_c   1.000
_cell.angle_alpha   90.00
_cell.angle_beta   90.00
_cell.angle_gamma   90.00
#
_symmetry.space_group_name_H-M   'P 1'
#
loop_
_entity.id
_entity.type
_entity.pdbx_description
1 polymer ?
#
loop_
_entity_poly.entity_id
_entity_poly.type
_entity_poly.pdbx_seq_one_letter_code
_entity_poly.pdbx_strand_id
1 'polypeptide(L)'
;GDLLSHVAVIESPQYHKLLFVSDGGINLSFDDATFITVIRNAVDYIRYFGIEKPKIGMLALVEQVNAKIPETVMADKIAKLLQHECMIEGPIALDVAISAEAARHKHLPSRIAGDVDIMIMPNTTAANHLVKGLGGLGGCKVGGV
;
A
#
# COMPACT_ATOMS: atom_id res chain seq x y z
N GLY A 1 6.73 21.29 -11.99
CA GLY A 1 7.29 20.82 -10.71
C GLY A 1 6.72 19.45 -10.48
N ASP A 2 7.53 18.51 -10.03
CA ASP A 2 7.09 17.13 -9.82
C ASP A 2 6.16 17.04 -8.59
N LEU A 3 5.25 16.06 -8.61
CA LEU A 3 4.28 15.86 -7.54
C LEU A 3 4.99 15.39 -6.26
N LEU A 4 4.73 16.08 -5.14
CA LEU A 4 5.20 15.66 -3.81
C LEU A 4 4.25 14.63 -3.21
N SER A 5 4.80 13.66 -2.48
CA SER A 5 4.04 12.58 -1.81
C SER A 5 4.67 12.26 -0.47
N HIS A 6 3.85 11.95 0.54
CA HIS A 6 4.32 11.54 1.87
C HIS A 6 4.43 10.02 1.98
N VAL A 7 5.47 9.55 2.68
CA VAL A 7 5.63 8.14 3.04
C VAL A 7 5.76 8.01 4.56
N ALA A 8 4.81 7.29 5.16
CA ALA A 8 4.93 6.85 6.55
C ALA A 8 5.72 5.54 6.62
N VAL A 9 6.56 5.40 7.64
CA VAL A 9 7.27 4.17 8.00
C VAL A 9 6.73 3.69 9.33
N ILE A 10 6.33 2.43 9.38
CA ILE A 10 5.69 1.80 10.54
C ILE A 10 6.55 0.60 10.97
N GLU A 11 6.97 0.63 12.23
CA GLU A 11 7.55 -0.51 12.92
C GLU A 11 6.47 -1.11 13.84
N SER A 12 6.02 -2.32 13.53
CA SER A 12 5.01 -3.04 14.31
C SER A 12 5.62 -4.28 14.95
N PRO A 13 5.33 -4.57 16.24
CA PRO A 13 5.72 -5.84 16.84
C PRO A 13 5.00 -7.06 16.23
N GLN A 14 3.94 -6.85 15.44
CA GLN A 14 3.14 -7.89 14.79
C GLN A 14 3.50 -8.10 13.31
N TYR A 15 4.44 -7.34 12.76
CA TYR A 15 4.87 -7.46 11.37
C TYR A 15 6.39 -7.68 11.30
N HIS A 16 6.84 -8.59 10.45
CA HIS A 16 8.22 -9.11 10.45
C HIS A 16 9.26 -8.14 9.87
N LYS A 17 8.83 -6.98 9.36
CA LYS A 17 9.69 -5.96 8.75
C LYS A 17 9.06 -4.57 8.88
N LEU A 18 9.79 -3.54 8.47
CA LEU A 18 9.22 -2.20 8.32
C LEU A 18 8.13 -2.20 7.26
N LEU A 19 7.03 -1.52 7.55
CA LEU A 19 5.90 -1.36 6.65
C LEU A 19 5.76 0.11 6.26
N PHE A 20 5.69 0.37 4.96
CA PHE A 20 5.52 1.71 4.42
C PHE A 20 4.05 1.96 4.05
N VAL A 21 3.57 3.18 4.20
CA VAL A 21 2.20 3.59 3.80
C VAL A 21 2.25 4.92 3.06
N SER A 22 1.60 5.00 1.90
CA SER A 22 1.50 6.24 1.11
C SER A 22 0.12 6.37 0.43
N ASP A 23 -0.43 7.56 0.19
CA ASP A 23 -0.04 8.88 0.71
C ASP A 23 -1.04 9.29 1.81
N GLY A 24 -0.52 9.65 2.98
CA GLY A 24 -1.32 9.94 4.18
C GLY A 24 -1.38 11.41 4.59
N GLY A 25 -0.83 12.32 3.78
CA GLY A 25 -0.67 13.71 4.21
C GLY A 25 -0.67 14.78 3.12
N ILE A 26 -0.42 14.46 1.85
CA ILE A 26 -0.24 15.50 0.80
C ILE A 26 -1.36 15.48 -0.24
N ASN A 27 -1.56 14.37 -0.95
CA ASN A 27 -2.48 14.33 -2.09
C ASN A 27 -3.93 14.02 -1.68
N LEU A 28 -4.83 15.01 -1.68
CA LEU A 28 -6.22 14.81 -1.23
C LEU A 28 -7.07 13.96 -2.18
N SER A 29 -6.81 14.05 -3.49
CA SER A 29 -7.48 13.28 -4.53
C SER A 29 -6.46 12.62 -5.42
N PHE A 30 -6.71 11.37 -5.78
CA PHE A 30 -5.85 10.63 -6.70
C PHE A 30 -6.57 10.42 -8.02
N ASP A 31 -5.97 10.89 -9.09
CA ASP A 31 -6.20 10.35 -10.43
C ASP A 31 -5.12 9.30 -10.73
N ASP A 32 -5.20 8.67 -11.92
CA ASP A 32 -4.23 7.65 -12.31
C ASP A 32 -2.78 8.18 -12.32
N ALA A 33 -2.59 9.42 -12.77
CA ALA A 33 -1.26 10.03 -12.87
C ALA A 33 -0.65 10.29 -11.48
N THR A 34 -1.49 10.69 -10.53
CA THR A 34 -1.13 10.86 -9.12
C THR A 34 -0.71 9.52 -8.53
N PHE A 35 -1.49 8.45 -8.73
CA PHE A 35 -1.13 7.12 -8.24
C PHE A 35 0.21 6.65 -8.80
N ILE A 36 0.42 6.75 -10.11
CA ILE A 36 1.67 6.33 -10.76
C ILE A 36 2.85 7.09 -10.15
N THR A 37 2.72 8.41 -9.96
CA THR A 37 3.80 9.25 -9.43
C THR A 37 4.09 8.92 -7.97
N VAL A 38 3.06 8.79 -7.13
CA VAL A 38 3.18 8.39 -5.71
C VAL A 38 3.86 7.02 -5.59
N ILE A 39 3.46 6.06 -6.41
CA ILE A 39 4.05 4.71 -6.39
C ILE A 39 5.53 4.76 -6.76
N ARG A 40 5.89 5.47 -7.83
CA ARG A 40 7.29 5.60 -8.25
C ARG A 40 8.15 6.31 -7.20
N ASN A 41 7.66 7.42 -6.65
CA ASN A 41 8.32 8.13 -5.55
C ASN A 41 8.56 7.21 -4.36
N ALA A 42 7.54 6.43 -3.97
CA ALA A 42 7.64 5.54 -2.83
C ALA A 42 8.57 4.35 -3.09
N VAL A 43 8.58 3.79 -4.30
CA VAL A 43 9.54 2.75 -4.71
C VAL A 43 10.97 3.27 -4.62
N ASP A 44 11.23 4.46 -5.16
CA ASP A 44 12.56 5.06 -5.11
C ASP A 44 12.99 5.35 -3.67
N TYR A 45 12.08 5.86 -2.84
CA TYR A 45 12.32 6.06 -1.41
C TYR A 45 12.70 4.76 -0.70
N ILE A 46 11.91 3.70 -0.90
CA ILE A 46 12.11 2.40 -0.25
C ILE A 46 13.41 1.72 -0.71
N ARG A 47 13.83 1.93 -1.96
CA ARG A 47 15.12 1.43 -2.45
C ARG A 47 16.32 1.99 -1.69
N TYR A 48 16.24 3.22 -1.16
CA TYR A 48 17.28 3.77 -0.28
C TYR A 48 17.41 3.01 1.06
N PHE A 49 16.39 2.25 1.47
CA PHE A 49 16.44 1.36 2.63
C PHE A 49 17.00 -0.04 2.28
N GLY A 50 17.51 -0.24 1.06
CA GLY A 50 18.11 -1.50 0.62
C GLY A 50 17.11 -2.53 0.08
N ILE A 51 15.84 -2.16 -0.09
CA ILE A 51 14.81 -3.04 -0.66
C ILE A 51 14.73 -2.80 -2.18
N GLU A 52 15.49 -3.58 -2.96
CA GLU A 52 15.64 -3.37 -4.41
C GLU A 52 14.34 -3.53 -5.20
N LYS A 53 13.51 -4.49 -4.78
CA LYS A 53 12.23 -4.85 -5.43
C LYS A 53 11.08 -4.82 -4.41
N PRO A 54 10.60 -3.62 -4.03
CA PRO A 54 9.52 -3.48 -3.08
C PRO A 54 8.25 -4.18 -3.56
N LYS A 55 7.58 -4.87 -2.63
CA LYS A 55 6.26 -5.49 -2.80
C LYS A 55 5.19 -4.47 -2.45
N ILE A 56 4.39 -4.10 -3.45
CA ILE A 56 3.43 -3.01 -3.40
C ILE A 56 2.01 -3.59 -3.36
N GLY A 57 1.29 -3.34 -2.26
CA GLY A 57 -0.13 -3.65 -2.18
C GLY A 57 -0.97 -2.43 -2.54
N MET A 58 -1.85 -2.54 -3.52
CA MET A 58 -2.88 -1.51 -3.79
C MET A 58 -4.13 -1.84 -2.96
N LEU A 59 -4.32 -1.10 -1.86
CA LEU A 59 -5.30 -1.45 -0.84
C LEU A 59 -6.71 -1.09 -1.29
N ALA A 60 -7.64 -2.00 -1.03
CA ALA A 60 -9.06 -1.80 -1.26
C ALA A 60 -9.88 -2.60 -0.22
N LEU A 61 -11.21 -2.43 -0.25
CA LEU A 61 -12.11 -3.12 0.67
C LEU A 61 -12.10 -4.66 0.48
N VAL A 62 -11.98 -5.13 -0.76
CA VAL A 62 -12.04 -6.55 -1.15
C VAL A 62 -11.08 -6.83 -2.30
N GLU A 63 -10.72 -8.08 -2.51
CA GLU A 63 -9.74 -8.51 -3.51
C GLU A 63 -10.34 -8.71 -4.91
N GLN A 64 -11.67 -8.79 -5.01
CA GLN A 64 -12.36 -8.91 -6.29
C GLN A 64 -12.74 -7.53 -6.82
N VAL A 65 -12.40 -7.28 -8.10
CA VAL A 65 -12.81 -6.06 -8.79
C VAL A 65 -14.34 -5.96 -8.83
N ASN A 66 -14.85 -4.85 -8.32
CA ASN A 66 -16.28 -4.58 -8.26
C ASN A 66 -16.54 -3.13 -8.69
N ALA A 67 -17.32 -2.95 -9.75
CA ALA A 67 -17.65 -1.61 -10.28
C ALA A 67 -18.39 -0.72 -9.27
N LYS A 68 -19.02 -1.29 -8.23
CA LYS A 68 -19.66 -0.54 -7.15
C LYS A 68 -18.69 -0.08 -6.06
N ILE A 69 -17.43 -0.53 -6.13
CA ILE A 69 -16.36 -0.22 -5.17
C ILE A 69 -15.21 0.40 -5.98
N PRO A 70 -15.24 1.72 -6.25
CA PRO A 70 -14.35 2.39 -7.21
C PRO A 70 -12.86 2.13 -6.96
N GLU A 71 -12.45 2.02 -5.69
CA GLU A 71 -11.07 1.73 -5.32
C GLU A 71 -10.59 0.36 -5.83
N THR A 72 -11.47 -0.63 -5.96
CA THR A 72 -11.08 -1.95 -6.49
C THR A 72 -10.75 -1.89 -7.98
N VAL A 73 -11.51 -1.08 -8.73
CA VAL A 73 -11.31 -0.85 -10.17
C VAL A 73 -10.01 -0.09 -10.40
N MET A 74 -9.77 0.96 -9.60
CA MET A 74 -8.55 1.74 -9.66
C MET A 74 -7.32 0.89 -9.30
N ALA A 75 -7.38 0.14 -8.20
CA ALA A 75 -6.27 -0.69 -7.74
C ALA A 75 -5.87 -1.74 -8.78
N ASP A 76 -6.83 -2.44 -9.39
CA ASP A 76 -6.59 -3.41 -10.47
C ASP A 76 -5.95 -2.75 -11.70
N LYS A 77 -6.50 -1.60 -12.12
CA LYS A 77 -5.99 -0.85 -13.27
C LYS A 77 -4.54 -0.41 -13.08
N ILE A 78 -4.22 0.21 -11.95
CA ILE A 78 -2.88 0.71 -11.65
C ILE A 78 -1.90 -0.44 -11.46
N ALA A 79 -2.30 -1.52 -10.77
CA ALA A 79 -1.46 -2.70 -10.62
C ALA A 79 -1.09 -3.30 -11.98
N LYS A 80 -2.06 -3.47 -12.90
CA LYS A 80 -1.79 -3.97 -14.26
C LYS A 80 -0.91 -3.06 -15.08
N LEU A 81 -1.01 -1.74 -14.89
CA LEU A 81 -0.17 -0.78 -15.60
C LEU A 81 1.29 -0.86 -15.16
N LEU A 82 1.53 -1.06 -13.85
CA LEU A 82 2.87 -1.00 -13.26
C LEU A 82 3.51 -2.37 -12.99
N GLN A 83 2.81 -3.48 -13.21
CA GLN A 83 3.31 -4.85 -12.96
C GLN A 83 4.62 -5.22 -13.68
N HIS A 84 4.97 -4.49 -14.74
CA HIS A 84 6.24 -4.66 -15.47
C HIS A 84 7.38 -3.82 -14.89
N GLU A 85 7.07 -2.78 -14.09
CA GLU A 85 8.03 -1.89 -13.45
C GLU A 85 8.37 -2.33 -12.02
N CYS A 86 7.41 -2.93 -11.31
CA CYS A 86 7.55 -3.29 -9.90
C CYS A 86 6.72 -4.52 -9.50
N MET A 87 6.98 -5.06 -8.31
CA MET A 87 6.17 -6.14 -7.74
C MET A 87 4.91 -5.56 -7.09
N ILE A 88 3.86 -5.38 -7.89
CA ILE A 88 2.60 -4.78 -7.45
C ILE A 88 1.43 -5.75 -7.62
N GLU A 89 0.58 -5.85 -6.58
CA GLU A 89 -0.67 -6.60 -6.65
C GLU A 89 -1.81 -5.78 -6.03
N GLY A 90 -3.00 -5.95 -6.59
CA GLY A 90 -4.20 -5.28 -6.13
C GLY A 90 -5.40 -5.54 -7.03
N PRO A 91 -6.63 -5.33 -6.53
CA PRO A 91 -6.94 -4.88 -5.17
C PRO A 91 -6.61 -5.93 -4.10
N ILE A 92 -6.13 -5.47 -2.93
CA ILE A 92 -5.82 -6.33 -1.79
C ILE A 92 -6.44 -5.75 -0.53
N ALA A 93 -7.10 -6.58 0.29
CA ALA A 93 -7.59 -6.16 1.59
C ALA A 93 -6.45 -6.12 2.61
N LEU A 94 -6.60 -5.29 3.66
CA LEU A 94 -5.56 -5.07 4.66
C LEU A 94 -5.11 -6.36 5.36
N ASP A 95 -6.05 -7.24 5.71
CA ASP A 95 -5.75 -8.52 6.37
C ASP A 95 -4.88 -9.43 5.49
N VAL A 96 -5.16 -9.49 4.19
CA VAL A 96 -4.36 -10.25 3.21
C VAL A 96 -2.99 -9.61 2.98
N ALA A 97 -2.92 -8.28 2.97
CA ALA A 97 -1.66 -7.56 2.83
C ALA A 97 -0.68 -7.86 3.97
N ILE A 98 -1.18 -8.04 5.20
CA ILE A 98 -0.35 -8.28 6.40
C ILE A 98 -0.32 -9.74 6.89
N SER A 99 -1.15 -10.62 6.35
CA SER A 99 -1.19 -12.04 6.73
C SER A 99 -1.32 -12.99 5.54
N ALA A 100 -0.26 -13.79 5.34
CA ALA A 100 -0.27 -14.88 4.36
C ALA A 100 -1.30 -15.97 4.74
N GLU A 101 -1.64 -16.09 6.03
CA GLU A 101 -2.69 -17.00 6.50
C GLU A 101 -4.07 -16.57 6.05
N ALA A 102 -4.36 -15.26 6.12
CA ALA A 102 -5.63 -14.71 5.61
C ALA A 102 -5.80 -15.01 4.10
N ALA A 103 -4.72 -14.88 3.32
CA ALA A 103 -4.72 -15.25 1.91
C ALA A 103 -5.02 -16.73 1.68
N ARG A 104 -4.40 -17.63 2.47
CA ARG A 104 -4.63 -19.08 2.38
C ARG A 104 -6.07 -19.45 2.72
N HIS A 105 -6.64 -18.88 3.78
CA HIS A 105 -8.03 -19.13 4.17
C HIS A 105 -9.04 -18.66 3.13
N LYS A 106 -8.72 -17.58 2.40
CA LYS A 106 -9.54 -17.06 1.30
C LYS A 106 -9.22 -17.74 -0.05
N HIS A 107 -8.29 -18.70 -0.09
CA HIS A 107 -7.81 -19.35 -1.33
C HIS A 107 -7.31 -18.36 -2.39
N LEU A 108 -6.67 -17.27 -1.96
CA LEU A 108 -6.18 -16.22 -2.84
C LEU A 108 -4.74 -16.52 -3.28
N PRO A 109 -4.48 -16.67 -4.59
CA PRO A 109 -3.11 -16.72 -5.09
C PRO A 109 -2.51 -15.32 -5.06
N SER A 110 -1.47 -15.11 -4.25
CA SER A 110 -0.74 -13.84 -4.18
C SER A 110 0.73 -14.10 -3.89
N ARG A 111 1.61 -13.31 -4.53
CA ARG A 111 3.06 -13.40 -4.31
C ARG A 111 3.53 -12.45 -3.19
N ILE A 112 2.66 -11.55 -2.75
CA ILE A 112 3.00 -10.50 -1.78
C ILE A 112 2.13 -10.54 -0.52
N ALA A 113 1.10 -11.39 -0.47
CA ALA A 113 0.24 -11.50 0.70
C ALA A 113 1.02 -11.84 1.97
N GLY A 114 0.77 -11.06 3.02
CA GLY A 114 1.50 -11.12 4.28
C GLY A 114 2.95 -10.67 4.23
N ASP A 115 3.39 -10.08 3.12
CA ASP A 115 4.77 -9.67 2.91
C ASP A 115 4.87 -8.40 2.06
N VAL A 116 3.85 -7.55 2.12
CA VAL A 116 3.86 -6.22 1.51
C VAL A 116 4.95 -5.35 2.16
N ASP A 117 5.75 -4.66 1.36
CA ASP A 117 6.68 -3.63 1.82
C ASP A 117 5.95 -2.28 1.93
N ILE A 118 5.12 -1.93 0.94
CA ILE A 118 4.35 -0.69 0.95
C ILE A 118 2.87 -0.88 0.61
N MET A 119 2.03 -0.22 1.42
CA MET A 119 0.61 -0.08 1.19
C MET A 119 0.31 1.25 0.51
N ILE A 120 -0.29 1.17 -0.68
CA ILE A 120 -0.85 2.32 -1.37
C ILE A 120 -2.33 2.36 -1.06
N MET A 121 -2.73 3.34 -0.27
CA MET A 121 -4.11 3.47 0.21
C MET A 121 -4.99 4.10 -0.86
N PRO A 122 -6.30 3.80 -0.86
CA PRO A 122 -7.21 4.30 -1.90
C PRO A 122 -7.43 5.82 -1.81
N ASN A 123 -7.18 6.42 -0.65
CA ASN A 123 -7.20 7.86 -0.43
C ASN A 123 -6.46 8.24 0.85
N THR A 124 -6.22 9.54 1.00
CA THR A 124 -5.47 10.12 2.12
C THR A 124 -6.16 9.95 3.47
N THR A 125 -7.49 9.94 3.52
CA THR A 125 -8.22 9.71 4.79
C THR A 125 -7.96 8.30 5.30
N ALA A 126 -8.01 7.29 4.42
CA ALA A 126 -7.76 5.90 4.77
C ALA A 126 -6.32 5.70 5.27
N ALA A 127 -5.33 6.29 4.59
CA ALA A 127 -3.94 6.29 5.04
C ALA A 127 -3.77 6.97 6.41
N ASN A 128 -4.36 8.15 6.60
CA ASN A 128 -4.24 8.91 7.85
C ASN A 128 -4.84 8.14 9.04
N HIS A 129 -6.03 7.56 8.85
CA HIS A 129 -6.67 6.72 9.87
C HIS A 129 -5.84 5.48 10.19
N LEU A 130 -5.29 4.80 9.19
CA LEU A 130 -4.45 3.62 9.41
C LEU A 130 -3.20 3.97 10.22
N VAL A 131 -2.46 5.00 9.79
CA VAL A 131 -1.21 5.41 10.45
C VAL A 131 -1.47 5.86 11.89
N LYS A 132 -2.50 6.68 12.13
CA LYS A 132 -2.86 7.12 13.49
C LYS A 132 -3.41 5.99 14.35
N GLY A 133 -4.18 5.08 13.77
CA GLY A 133 -4.72 3.91 14.46
C GLY A 133 -3.60 2.97 14.92
N LEU A 134 -2.65 2.66 14.03
CA LEU A 134 -1.50 1.80 14.36
C LEU A 134 -0.57 2.45 15.39
N GLY A 135 -0.30 3.75 15.28
CA GLY A 135 0.54 4.46 16.25
C GLY A 135 -0.14 4.67 17.61
N GLY A 136 -1.41 5.10 17.62
CA GLY A 136 -2.12 5.47 18.83
C GLY A 136 -2.77 4.31 19.58
N LEU A 137 -3.26 3.29 18.86
CA LEU A 137 -3.94 2.13 19.44
C LEU A 137 -3.17 0.82 19.23
N GLY A 138 -2.47 0.68 18.11
CA GLY A 138 -1.75 -0.53 17.73
C GLY A 138 -0.36 -0.69 18.35
N GLY A 139 0.12 0.29 19.14
CA GLY A 139 1.45 0.24 19.77
C GLY A 139 2.62 0.24 18.79
N CYS A 140 2.40 0.65 17.54
CA CYS A 140 3.44 0.72 16.52
C CYS A 140 4.27 2.01 16.68
N LYS A 141 5.56 1.98 16.32
CA LYS A 141 6.33 3.21 16.13
C LYS A 141 6.13 3.71 14.71
N VAL A 142 5.93 5.01 14.58
CA VAL A 142 5.62 5.64 13.29
C VAL A 142 6.57 6.82 13.07
N GLY A 143 7.18 6.87 11.89
CA GLY A 143 7.88 8.04 11.34
C GLY A 143 7.34 8.38 9.95
N GLY A 144 7.66 9.55 9.41
CA GLY A 144 7.25 9.93 8.06
C GLY A 144 8.11 11.03 7.47
N VAL A 145 8.16 11.08 6.13
CA VAL A 145 8.84 12.10 5.33
C VAL A 145 7.97 12.55 4.17
#